data_AF-A0A3B9DR61-F1
#
_entry.id   AF-A0A3B9DR61-F1
#
_cell.length_a   1.000
_cell.length_b   1.000
_cell.length_c   1.000
_cell.angle_alpha   90.00
_cell.angle_beta   90.00
_cell.angle_gamma   90.00
#
_symmetry.space_group_name_H-M   'P 1'
#
loop_
_entity.id
_entity.type
_entity.pdbx_description
1 polymer ?
#
loop_
_entity_poly.entity_id
_entity_poly.type
_entity_poly.pdbx_seq_one_letter_code
_entity_poly.pdbx_strand_id
1 'polypeptide(L)' 'MDDRVDVGVLGATGAVGQRLVQHLEDHPWFRLAEV' A
#
# COMPACT_ATOMS: atom_id res chain seq x y z
N MET A 1 -1.80 -11.73 15.18
CA MET A 1 -0.86 -11.76 14.05
C MET A 1 -1.62 -11.14 12.90
N ASP A 2 -1.05 -10.14 12.23
CA ASP A 2 -1.70 -9.52 11.07
C ASP A 2 -1.53 -10.49 9.89
N ASP A 3 -2.62 -11.06 9.39
CA ASP A 3 -2.61 -12.07 8.32
C ASP A 3 -2.54 -11.43 6.92
N ARG A 4 -2.38 -10.11 6.84
CA ARG A 4 -2.28 -9.36 5.58
C ARG A 4 -0.93 -9.56 4.91
N VAL A 5 -0.93 -9.51 3.58
CA VAL A 5 0.27 -9.64 2.76
C VAL A 5 0.98 -8.29 2.65
N ASP A 6 2.29 -8.31 2.87
CA ASP A 6 3.14 -7.13 2.73
C ASP A 6 3.38 -6.79 1.27
N VAL A 7 3.16 -5.53 0.91
CA VAL A 7 3.33 -5.01 -0.45
C VAL A 7 4.09 -3.69 -0.45
N GLY A 8 4.79 -3.41 -1.55
CA GLY A 8 5.47 -2.14 -1.80
C GLY A 8 4.88 -1.39 -2.99
N VAL A 9 4.93 -0.05 -2.96
CA VAL A 9 4.50 0.80 -4.07
C VAL A 9 5.67 1.61 -4.60
N LEU A 10 6.28 1.16 -5.70
CA LEU A 10 7.35 1.91 -6.36
C LEU A 10 6.79 3.17 -7.04
N GLY A 11 7.47 4.30 -6.85
CA GLY A 11 7.01 5.59 -7.40
C GLY A 11 5.82 6.16 -6.66
N ALA A 12 5.72 5.91 -5.35
CA ALA A 12 4.63 6.37 -4.49
C ALA A 12 4.38 7.90 -4.52
N THR A 13 5.37 8.70 -4.94
CA THR A 13 5.27 10.17 -5.01
C THR A 13 4.45 10.68 -6.19
N GLY A 14 4.30 9.89 -7.26
CA GLY A 14 3.50 10.26 -8.42
C GLY A 14 2.00 10.21 -8.16
N ALA A 15 1.18 10.82 -9.03
CA ALA A 15 -0.28 10.87 -8.85
C ALA A 15 -0.92 9.48 -8.71
N VAL A 16 -0.42 8.48 -9.45
CA VAL A 16 -0.90 7.09 -9.37
C VAL A 16 -0.44 6.43 -8.06
N GLY A 17 0.81 6.63 -7.67
CA GLY A 17 1.39 6.06 -6.45
C GLY A 17 0.64 6.54 -5.20
N GLN A 18 0.39 7.85 -5.08
CA GLN A 18 -0.35 8.41 -3.95
C GLN A 18 -1.77 7.83 -3.86
N ARG A 19 -2.43 7.60 -5.00
CA ARG A 19 -3.77 7.00 -5.02
C ARG A 19 -3.75 5.53 -4.60
N LEU A 20 -2.73 4.78 -5.00
CA LEU A 20 -2.51 3.40 -4.56
C LEU A 20 -2.27 3.32 -3.04
N VAL A 21 -1.45 4.23 -2.50
CA VAL A 21 -1.20 4.34 -1.04
C VAL A 21 -2.50 4.57 -0.28
N GLN A 22 -3.34 5.52 -0.71
CA GLN A 22 -4.64 5.78 -0.09
C GLN A 22 -5.58 4.56 -0.10
N HIS A 23 -5.57 3.78 -1.17
CA HIS A 23 -6.38 2.56 -1.24
C HIS A 23 -5.87 1.43 -0.34
N LEU A 24 -4.61 1.51 0.12
CA LEU A 24 -3.98 0.50 0.97
C LEU A 24 -4.13 0.77 2.48
N GLU A 25 -4.49 2.00 2.91
CA GLU A 25 -4.52 2.41 4.33
C GLU A 25 -5.38 1.47 5.21
N ASP A 26 -6.50 0.98 4.68
CA ASP A 26 -7.42 0.06 5.40
C ASP A 26 -7.74 -1.19 4.59
N HIS A 27 -6.80 -1.63 3.76
CA HIS A 27 -7.08 -2.74 2.85
C HIS A 27 -7.19 -4.08 3.61
N PRO A 28 -8.23 -4.89 3.36
CA PRO A 28 -8.50 -6.10 4.13
C PRO A 28 -7.44 -7.20 3.95
N TRP A 29 -6.68 -7.15 2.86
CA TRP A 29 -5.71 -8.19 2.49
C TRP A 29 -4.27 -7.70 2.42
N PHE A 30 -4.04 -6.41 2.33
CA PHE A 30 -2.72 -5.86 2.03
C PHE A 30 -2.32 -4.84 3.08
N ARG A 31 -1.04 -4.89 3.43
CA ARG A 31 -0.40 -3.92 4.32
C ARG A 31 0.75 -3.28 3.55
N LEU A 32 0.71 -1.95 3.44
CA LEU A 32 1.81 -1.21 2.82
C LEU A 32 3.05 -1.28 3.71
N ALA A 33 4.12 -1.91 3.21
CA ALA A 33 5.35 -2.13 3.93
C ALA A 33 6.50 -1.22 3.44
N GLU A 34 6.46 -0.78 2.17
CA GLU A 34 7.53 0.01 1.55
C GLU A 34 6.98 0.96 0.45
N VAL A 35 7.62 2.12 0.24
CA VAL A 35 7.26 3.16 -0.74
C VAL A 35 8.47 3.66 -1.53
#